data_AF-B9CMF1-F1
#
_entry.id   AF-B9CMF1-F1
#
_cell.length_a   1.000
_cell.length_b   1.000
_cell.length_c   1.000
_cell.angle_alpha   90.00
_cell.angle_beta   90.00
_cell.angle_gamma   90.00
#
_symmetry.space_group_name_H-M   'P 1'
#
loop_
_entity.id
_entity.type
_entity.pdbx_description
1 polymer ?
#
loop_
_entity_poly.entity_id
_entity_poly.type
_entity_poly.pdbx_seq_one_letter_code
_entity_poly.pdbx_strand_id
1 'polypeptide(L)'
;MKLEQIQAQENLRKNNGENADNAACKTLKESFGKSLFVGALYFMGISLVYAVVALLAHLGDAQENILILTLIVAGIGAGLFQQIWFNYQPIILRLSYFQRYMAFNGCLFPMLVVLALMGRWLPNILEAWISFIGTYLVILLMMTLLFNQRFKHANAQYQEAFKKYQASRRA
;
A
#
# COMPACT_ATOMS: atom_id res chain seq x y z
N MET A 1 13.82 -37.25 -36.83
CA MET A 1 14.32 -35.90 -37.18
C MET A 1 13.24 -34.84 -37.37
N LYS A 2 12.24 -35.00 -38.26
CA LYS A 2 11.20 -33.95 -38.44
C LYS A 2 10.29 -33.70 -37.21
N LEU A 3 9.98 -34.74 -36.44
CA LEU A 3 9.10 -34.64 -35.25
C LEU A 3 9.74 -33.88 -34.08
N GLU A 4 11.05 -34.06 -33.83
CA GLU A 4 11.77 -33.32 -32.79
C GLU A 4 11.91 -31.84 -33.11
N GLN A 5 12.10 -31.49 -34.40
CA GLN A 5 12.19 -30.10 -34.84
C GLN A 5 10.87 -29.35 -34.61
N ILE A 6 9.72 -30.02 -34.82
CA ILE A 6 8.40 -29.45 -34.58
C ILE A 6 8.15 -29.23 -33.08
N GLN A 7 8.52 -30.21 -32.23
CA GLN A 7 8.37 -30.08 -30.77
C GLN A 7 9.30 -29.02 -30.17
N ALA A 8 10.52 -28.87 -30.70
CA ALA A 8 11.44 -27.81 -30.29
C ALA A 8 10.90 -26.42 -30.66
N GLN A 9 10.34 -26.29 -31.87
CA GLN A 9 9.76 -25.03 -32.33
C GLN A 9 8.50 -24.64 -31.55
N GLU A 10 7.66 -25.62 -31.19
CA GLU A 10 6.44 -25.39 -30.42
C GLU A 10 6.76 -24.99 -28.97
N ASN A 11 7.75 -25.65 -28.34
CA ASN A 11 8.21 -25.26 -27.00
C ASN A 11 8.82 -23.85 -26.99
N LEU A 12 9.61 -23.48 -28.01
CA LEU A 12 10.13 -22.12 -28.13
C LEU A 12 9.01 -21.09 -28.30
N ARG A 13 7.99 -21.40 -29.10
CA ARG A 13 6.82 -20.53 -29.29
C ARG A 13 6.04 -20.34 -27.99
N LYS A 14 5.84 -21.42 -27.26
CA LYS A 14 5.11 -21.42 -25.98
C LYS A 14 5.85 -20.64 -24.89
N ASN A 15 7.16 -20.84 -24.79
CA ASN A 15 8.02 -20.15 -23.83
C ASN A 15 8.15 -18.65 -24.14
N ASN A 16 8.26 -18.28 -25.44
CA ASN A 16 8.24 -16.88 -25.84
C ASN A 16 6.88 -16.20 -25.56
N GLY A 17 5.76 -16.90 -25.76
CA GLY A 17 4.43 -16.38 -25.42
C GLY A 17 4.26 -16.14 -23.93
N GLU A 18 4.63 -17.13 -23.10
CA GLU A 18 4.54 -17.02 -21.64
C GLU A 18 5.44 -15.91 -21.08
N ASN A 19 6.64 -15.73 -21.63
CA ASN A 19 7.55 -14.66 -21.23
C ASN A 19 7.05 -13.27 -21.66
N ALA A 20 6.44 -13.16 -22.84
CA ALA A 20 5.85 -11.90 -23.32
C ALA A 20 4.63 -11.48 -22.47
N ASP A 21 3.74 -12.42 -22.13
CA ASP A 21 2.57 -12.15 -21.30
C ASP A 21 2.96 -11.76 -19.86
N ASN A 22 3.96 -12.44 -19.29
CA ASN A 22 4.49 -12.11 -17.96
C ASN A 22 5.17 -10.74 -17.94
N ALA A 23 5.92 -10.39 -19.00
CA ALA A 23 6.54 -9.07 -19.13
C ALA A 23 5.48 -7.97 -19.27
N ALA A 24 4.47 -8.16 -20.12
CA ALA A 24 3.37 -7.22 -20.31
C ALA A 24 2.57 -7.00 -19.02
N CYS A 25 2.23 -8.07 -18.30
CA CYS A 25 1.54 -8.01 -17.00
C CYS A 25 2.36 -7.24 -15.95
N LYS A 26 3.67 -7.47 -15.89
CA LYS A 26 4.57 -6.76 -14.98
C LYS A 26 4.65 -5.27 -15.31
N THR A 27 4.82 -4.92 -16.59
CA THR A 27 4.93 -3.53 -17.04
C THR A 27 3.61 -2.77 -16.86
N LEU A 28 2.46 -3.40 -17.15
CA LEU A 28 1.15 -2.81 -16.91
C LEU A 28 0.91 -2.52 -15.43
N LYS A 29 1.26 -3.46 -14.55
CA LYS A 29 1.13 -3.29 -13.10
C LYS A 29 2.02 -2.16 -12.57
N GLU A 30 3.26 -2.06 -13.05
CA GLU A 30 4.16 -0.96 -12.68
C GLU A 30 3.72 0.40 -13.24
N SER A 31 3.18 0.43 -14.47
CA SER A 31 2.67 1.65 -15.11
C SER A 31 1.41 2.16 -14.42
N PHE A 32 0.42 1.31 -14.19
CA PHE A 32 -0.80 1.69 -13.47
C PHE A 32 -0.50 2.20 -12.06
N GLY A 33 0.40 1.54 -11.34
CA GLY A 33 0.79 1.95 -9.99
C GLY A 33 1.41 3.35 -9.94
N LYS A 34 2.26 3.70 -10.91
CA LYS A 34 2.90 5.03 -10.97
C LYS A 34 1.91 6.12 -11.38
N SER A 35 1.08 5.87 -12.38
CA SER A 35 0.09 6.83 -12.89
C SER A 35 -0.97 7.20 -11.85
N LEU A 36 -1.44 6.20 -11.08
CA LEU A 36 -2.45 6.39 -10.05
C LEU A 36 -1.90 7.17 -8.84
N PHE A 37 -0.62 6.96 -8.51
CA PHE A 37 0.08 7.72 -7.47
C PHE A 37 0.28 9.19 -7.85
N VAL A 38 0.66 9.47 -9.10
CA VAL A 38 0.86 10.84 -9.59
C VAL A 38 -0.47 11.60 -9.67
N GLY A 39 -1.53 10.95 -10.17
CA GLY A 39 -2.87 11.55 -10.22
C GLY A 39 -3.41 11.89 -8.82
N ALA A 40 -3.22 11.01 -7.84
CA ALA A 40 -3.62 11.26 -6.45
C ALA A 40 -2.86 12.44 -5.82
N LEU A 41 -1.55 12.56 -6.09
CA LEU A 41 -0.75 13.70 -5.61
C LEU A 41 -1.19 15.03 -6.23
N TYR A 42 -1.52 15.01 -7.53
CA TYR A 42 -1.98 16.20 -8.25
C TYR A 42 -3.37 16.65 -7.74
N PHE A 43 -4.29 15.70 -7.55
CA PHE A 43 -5.62 15.97 -7.01
C PHE A 43 -5.56 16.48 -5.56
N MET A 44 -4.67 15.91 -4.73
CA MET A 44 -4.46 16.34 -3.36
C MET A 44 -3.89 17.76 -3.28
N GLY A 45 -2.93 18.09 -4.14
CA GLY A 45 -2.35 19.44 -4.21
C GLY A 45 -3.37 20.52 -4.64
N ILE A 46 -4.17 20.25 -5.66
CA ILE A 46 -5.23 21.17 -6.11
C ILE A 46 -6.31 21.35 -5.03
N SER A 47 -6.71 20.25 -4.39
CA SER A 47 -7.71 20.29 -3.30
C SER A 47 -7.21 21.08 -2.08
N LEU A 48 -5.90 21.03 -1.79
CA LEU A 48 -5.27 21.82 -0.72
C LEU A 48 -5.29 23.31 -1.00
N VAL A 49 -4.89 23.73 -2.20
CA VAL A 49 -4.93 25.15 -2.59
C VAL A 49 -6.37 25.66 -2.52
N TYR A 50 -7.34 24.89 -3.04
CA TYR A 50 -8.74 25.26 -2.99
C TYR A 50 -9.26 25.41 -1.55
N ALA A 51 -8.99 24.45 -0.67
CA ALA A 51 -9.46 24.48 0.71
C ALA A 51 -8.90 25.67 1.50
N VAL A 52 -7.62 25.99 1.31
CA VAL A 52 -6.97 27.14 1.97
C VAL A 52 -7.54 28.46 1.46
N VAL A 53 -7.76 28.59 0.15
CA VAL A 53 -8.37 29.79 -0.44
C VAL A 53 -9.82 29.95 -0.01
N ALA A 54 -10.60 28.86 0.00
CA ALA A 54 -12.01 28.88 0.43
C ALA A 54 -12.15 29.29 1.91
N LEU A 55 -11.29 28.77 2.79
CA LEU A 55 -11.25 29.13 4.21
C LEU A 55 -10.89 30.61 4.43
N LEU A 56 -9.86 31.10 3.73
CA LEU A 56 -9.41 32.50 3.84
C LEU A 56 -10.40 33.50 3.24
N ALA A 57 -11.08 33.13 2.16
CA ALA A 57 -12.03 33.98 1.47
C ALA A 57 -13.46 33.91 2.04
N HIS A 58 -13.71 33.07 3.07
CA HIS A 58 -15.06 32.75 3.57
C HIS A 58 -16.03 32.35 2.43
N LEU A 59 -15.49 31.68 1.40
CA LEU A 59 -16.26 31.15 0.29
C LEU A 59 -16.72 29.74 0.68
N GLY A 60 -18.03 29.55 0.81
CA GLY A 60 -18.63 28.26 1.21
C GLY A 60 -18.83 28.13 2.72
N ASP A 61 -19.54 27.08 3.13
CA ASP A 61 -19.82 26.80 4.54
C ASP A 61 -18.50 26.49 5.28
N ALA A 62 -18.30 27.11 6.45
CA ALA A 62 -17.09 26.94 7.25
C ALA A 62 -16.88 25.46 7.62
N GLN A 63 -17.98 24.71 7.78
CA GLN A 63 -17.93 23.29 8.10
C GLN A 63 -17.39 22.44 6.93
N GLU A 64 -17.76 22.75 5.68
CA GLU A 64 -17.23 22.08 4.48
C GLU A 64 -15.72 22.32 4.33
N ASN A 65 -15.29 23.56 4.57
CA ASN A 65 -13.88 23.93 4.52
C ASN A 65 -13.04 23.20 5.59
N ILE A 66 -13.57 23.04 6.81
CA ILE A 66 -12.91 22.26 7.88
C ILE A 66 -12.84 20.77 7.53
N LEU A 67 -13.89 20.21 6.93
CA LEU A 67 -13.90 18.82 6.48
C LEU A 67 -12.81 18.56 5.43
N ILE A 68 -12.70 19.42 4.41
CA ILE A 68 -11.67 19.29 3.38
C ILE A 68 -10.28 19.44 4.01
N LEU A 69 -10.08 20.41 4.91
CA LEU A 69 -8.79 20.64 5.55
C LEU A 69 -8.35 19.43 6.40
N THR A 70 -9.25 18.84 7.17
CA THR A 70 -8.96 17.65 7.99
C THR A 70 -8.65 16.42 7.14
N LEU A 71 -9.31 16.23 5.99
CA LEU A 71 -8.96 15.17 5.03
C LEU A 71 -7.55 15.34 4.46
N ILE A 72 -7.13 16.57 4.20
CA ILE A 72 -5.80 16.86 3.66
C ILE A 72 -4.73 16.65 4.72
N VAL A 73 -4.98 17.11 5.95
CA VAL A 73 -4.10 16.83 7.09
C VAL A 73 -3.97 15.32 7.33
N ALA A 74 -5.06 14.56 7.16
CA ALA A 74 -5.01 13.09 7.24
C ALA A 74 -4.11 12.49 6.15
N GLY A 75 -4.21 12.97 4.92
CA GLY A 75 -3.34 12.53 3.81
C GLY A 75 -1.86 12.85 4.05
N ILE A 76 -1.55 14.06 4.48
CA ILE A 76 -0.17 14.48 4.81
C ILE A 76 0.36 13.64 5.99
N GLY A 77 -0.44 13.47 7.03
CA GLY A 77 -0.10 12.65 8.19
C GLY A 77 0.21 11.20 7.84
N ALA A 78 -0.64 10.59 7.00
CA ALA A 78 -0.40 9.25 6.49
C ALA A 78 0.92 9.16 5.71
N GLY A 79 1.22 10.15 4.86
CA GLY A 79 2.48 10.23 4.11
C GLY A 79 3.71 10.37 5.01
N LEU A 80 3.63 11.23 6.04
CA LEU A 80 4.70 11.41 7.02
C LEU A 80 4.94 10.14 7.83
N PHE A 81 3.88 9.49 8.33
CA PHE A 81 4.01 8.21 9.02
C PHE A 81 4.58 7.13 8.10
N GLN A 82 4.21 7.13 6.81
CA GLN A 82 4.79 6.19 5.85
C GLN A 82 6.30 6.42 5.67
N GLN A 83 6.75 7.68 5.55
CA GLN A 83 8.19 7.99 5.47
C GLN A 83 8.94 7.62 6.75
N ILE A 84 8.38 7.96 7.91
CA ILE A 84 8.99 7.65 9.22
C ILE A 84 9.14 6.14 9.37
N TRP A 85 8.07 5.36 9.22
CA TRP A 85 8.09 3.94 9.53
C TRP A 85 8.74 3.05 8.47
N PHE A 86 8.72 3.46 7.18
CA PHE A 86 9.23 2.62 6.09
C PHE A 86 10.50 3.14 5.42
N ASN A 87 10.78 4.44 5.41
CA ASN A 87 11.93 5.02 4.71
C ASN A 87 13.05 5.48 5.65
N TYR A 88 12.74 5.81 6.91
CA TYR A 88 13.73 6.31 7.85
C TYR A 88 14.57 5.16 8.44
N GLN A 89 15.77 4.96 7.88
CA GLN A 89 16.64 3.84 8.19
C GLN A 89 17.33 3.85 9.59
N PRO A 90 17.75 4.97 10.20
CA PRO A 90 18.73 4.91 11.31
C PRO A 90 18.18 4.35 12.63
N ILE A 91 16.87 4.41 12.91
CA ILE A 91 16.28 3.93 14.18
C ILE A 91 15.50 2.61 14.01
N ILE A 92 15.08 2.30 12.78
CA ILE A 92 14.03 1.30 12.51
C ILE A 92 14.61 -0.04 11.98
N LEU A 93 15.91 -0.11 11.71
CA LEU A 93 16.65 -1.29 11.22
C LEU A 93 16.45 -2.57 12.06
N ARG A 94 16.14 -2.47 13.37
CA ARG A 94 15.93 -3.63 14.25
C ARG A 94 14.51 -4.17 14.27
N LEU A 95 13.52 -3.42 13.75
CA LEU A 95 12.13 -3.85 13.74
C LEU A 95 11.83 -4.67 12.49
N SER A 96 11.19 -5.82 12.67
CA SER A 96 10.63 -6.59 11.57
C SER A 96 9.63 -5.72 10.79
N TYR A 97 9.48 -5.98 9.49
CA TYR A 97 8.54 -5.23 8.65
C TYR A 97 7.10 -5.27 9.22
N PHE A 98 6.71 -6.39 9.85
CA PHE A 98 5.43 -6.52 10.53
C PHE A 98 5.29 -5.57 11.73
N GLN A 99 6.32 -5.42 12.56
CA GLN A 99 6.30 -4.48 13.69
C GLN A 99 6.18 -3.03 13.21
N ARG A 100 6.90 -2.67 12.14
CA ARG A 100 6.79 -1.33 11.53
C ARG A 100 5.39 -1.07 11.00
N TYR A 101 4.80 -2.08 10.36
CA TYR A 101 3.43 -2.02 9.85
C TYR A 101 2.39 -1.87 10.99
N MET A 102 2.53 -2.64 12.07
CA MET A 102 1.65 -2.50 13.24
C MET A 102 1.80 -1.14 13.92
N ALA A 103 3.03 -0.64 14.08
CA ALA A 103 3.28 0.68 14.67
C ALA A 103 2.74 1.81 13.80
N PHE A 104 2.90 1.73 12.47
CA PHE A 104 2.29 2.65 11.52
C PHE A 104 0.78 2.73 11.70
N ASN A 105 0.09 1.58 11.75
CA ASN A 105 -1.37 1.54 11.93
C ASN A 105 -1.80 2.00 13.33
N GLY A 106 -1.01 1.70 14.36
CA GLY A 106 -1.21 2.19 15.72
C GLY A 106 -1.11 3.71 15.85
N CYS A 107 -0.33 4.38 15.01
CA CYS A 107 -0.27 5.84 14.93
C CYS A 107 -1.34 6.43 14.00
N LEU A 108 -1.57 5.79 12.85
CA LEU A 108 -2.48 6.28 11.82
C LEU A 108 -3.94 6.26 12.30
N PHE A 109 -4.37 5.19 12.96
CA PHE A 109 -5.77 5.05 13.36
C PHE A 109 -6.22 6.12 14.38
N PRO A 110 -5.52 6.36 15.49
CA PRO A 110 -5.89 7.44 16.42
C PRO A 110 -5.89 8.81 15.75
N MET A 111 -4.93 9.08 14.86
CA MET A 111 -4.89 10.33 14.09
C MET A 111 -6.15 10.49 13.23
N LEU A 112 -6.54 9.45 12.50
CA LEU A 112 -7.76 9.47 11.68
C LEU A 112 -9.01 9.69 12.53
N VAL A 113 -9.11 9.07 13.71
CA VAL A 113 -10.25 9.28 14.62
C VAL A 113 -10.31 10.73 15.10
N VAL A 114 -9.18 11.32 15.51
CA VAL A 114 -9.13 12.73 15.95
C VAL A 114 -9.55 13.67 14.81
N LEU A 115 -9.03 13.44 13.60
CA LEU A 115 -9.36 14.27 12.44
C LEU A 115 -10.81 14.08 11.98
N ALA A 116 -11.35 12.87 12.08
CA ALA A 116 -12.76 12.61 11.77
C ALA A 116 -13.70 13.32 12.75
N LEU A 117 -13.33 13.40 14.04
CA LEU A 117 -14.07 14.17 15.05
C LEU A 117 -14.01 15.68 14.77
N MET A 118 -12.82 16.22 14.51
CA MET A 118 -12.64 17.65 14.21
C MET A 118 -13.32 18.06 12.91
N GLY A 119 -13.23 17.21 11.89
CA GLY A 119 -13.80 17.43 10.56
C GLY A 119 -15.27 17.07 10.43
N ARG A 120 -15.88 16.49 11.49
CA ARG A 120 -17.25 15.96 11.47
C ARG A 120 -17.51 15.09 10.24
N TRP A 121 -16.55 14.23 9.89
CA TRP A 121 -16.59 13.41 8.67
C TRP A 121 -17.80 12.48 8.63
N LEU A 122 -18.21 12.00 9.80
CA LEU A 122 -19.32 11.07 9.95
C LEU A 122 -20.47 11.70 10.75
N PRO A 123 -21.72 11.33 10.43
CA PRO A 123 -22.85 11.67 11.28
C PRO A 123 -22.65 11.07 12.68
N ASN A 124 -23.15 11.76 13.70
CA ASN A 124 -23.03 11.34 15.10
C ASN A 124 -24.00 10.19 15.46
N ILE A 125 -23.92 9.10 14.69
CA ILE A 125 -24.67 7.86 14.88
C ILE A 125 -23.69 6.70 15.04
N LEU A 126 -23.99 5.78 15.95
CA LEU A 126 -23.10 4.67 16.28
C LEU A 126 -22.76 3.81 15.04
N GLU A 127 -23.74 3.57 14.17
CA GLU A 127 -23.58 2.75 12.95
C GLU A 127 -22.52 3.30 11.99
N ALA A 128 -22.40 4.62 11.87
CA ALA A 128 -21.40 5.26 11.01
C ALA A 128 -19.99 5.05 11.57
N TRP A 129 -19.82 5.15 12.89
CA TRP A 129 -18.55 4.87 13.55
C TRP A 129 -18.16 3.38 13.46
N ILE A 130 -19.14 2.48 13.60
CA ILE A 130 -18.92 1.04 13.43
C ILE A 130 -18.46 0.73 12.01
N SER A 131 -19.10 1.31 10.98
CA SER A 131 -18.70 1.07 9.59
C SER A 131 -17.32 1.67 9.28
N PHE A 132 -16.98 2.83 9.85
CA PHE A 132 -15.65 3.43 9.72
C PHE A 132 -14.55 2.53 10.31
N ILE A 133 -14.71 2.12 11.56
CA ILE A 133 -13.75 1.25 12.26
C ILE A 133 -13.70 -0.13 11.58
N GLY A 134 -14.86 -0.68 11.24
CA GLY A 134 -14.99 -1.96 10.55
C GLY A 134 -14.24 -1.97 9.21
N THR A 135 -14.43 -0.93 8.40
CA THR A 135 -13.72 -0.79 7.11
C THR A 135 -12.21 -0.70 7.31
N TYR A 136 -11.76 0.09 8.29
CA TYR A 136 -10.34 0.18 8.62
C TYR A 136 -9.75 -1.19 9.03
N LEU A 137 -10.45 -1.94 9.88
CA LEU A 137 -10.02 -3.28 10.32
C LEU A 137 -10.02 -4.31 9.18
N VAL A 138 -10.98 -4.24 8.25
CA VAL A 138 -11.02 -5.12 7.08
C VAL A 138 -9.80 -4.87 6.19
N ILE A 139 -9.45 -3.61 5.93
CA ILE A 139 -8.26 -3.25 5.16
C ILE A 139 -7.00 -3.73 5.88
N LEU A 140 -6.90 -3.49 7.19
CA LEU A 140 -5.78 -3.93 8.02
C LEU A 140 -5.60 -5.46 7.98
N LEU A 141 -6.70 -6.20 8.10
CA LEU A 141 -6.73 -7.65 8.06
C LEU A 141 -6.27 -8.17 6.70
N MET A 142 -6.83 -7.63 5.61
CA MET A 142 -6.46 -8.02 4.25
C MET A 142 -4.96 -7.80 3.99
N MET A 143 -4.43 -6.64 4.37
CA MET A 143 -3.01 -6.34 4.23
C MET A 143 -2.12 -7.24 5.09
N THR A 144 -2.58 -7.56 6.30
CA THR A 144 -1.88 -8.48 7.22
C THR A 144 -1.84 -9.91 6.65
N LEU A 145 -2.93 -10.39 6.07
CA LEU A 145 -2.99 -11.70 5.42
C LEU A 145 -2.04 -11.77 4.21
N LEU A 146 -2.06 -10.75 3.36
CA LEU A 146 -1.13 -10.64 2.21
C LEU A 146 0.33 -10.66 2.68
N PHE A 147 0.64 -9.93 3.76
CA PHE A 147 1.98 -9.92 4.32
C PHE A 147 2.38 -11.30 4.87
N ASN A 148 1.49 -11.95 5.63
CA ASN A 148 1.75 -13.27 6.23
C ASN A 148 1.99 -14.34 5.15
N GLN A 149 1.19 -14.35 4.08
CA GLN A 149 1.39 -15.25 2.95
C GLN A 149 2.77 -15.04 2.30
N ARG A 150 3.12 -13.78 2.00
CA ARG A 150 4.40 -13.46 1.36
C ARG A 150 5.60 -13.81 2.24
N PHE A 151 5.49 -13.58 3.55
CA PHE A 151 6.54 -13.91 4.50
C PHE A 151 6.75 -15.43 4.65
N LYS A 152 5.66 -16.22 4.67
CA LYS A 152 5.74 -17.69 4.68
C LYS A 152 6.44 -18.23 3.43
N HIS A 153 6.11 -17.71 2.25
CA HIS A 153 6.77 -18.10 1.01
C HIS A 153 8.26 -17.77 0.99
N ALA A 154 8.63 -16.56 1.46
CA ALA A 154 10.04 -16.16 1.54
C ALA A 154 10.83 -17.06 2.51
N ASN A 155 10.27 -17.34 3.70
CA ASN A 155 10.92 -18.21 4.68
C ASN A 155 11.10 -19.65 4.18
N ALA A 156 10.14 -20.20 3.43
CA ALA A 156 10.27 -21.52 2.83
C ALA A 156 11.45 -21.58 1.83
N GLN A 157 11.57 -20.57 0.97
CA GLN A 157 12.69 -20.46 0.02
C GLN A 157 14.05 -20.34 0.72
N TYR A 158 14.14 -19.54 1.79
CA TYR A 158 15.37 -19.43 2.57
C TYR A 158 15.75 -20.75 3.24
N GLN A 159 14.77 -21.48 3.80
CA GLN A 159 15.05 -22.79 4.41
C GLN A 159 15.52 -23.83 3.39
N GLU A 160 14.94 -23.84 2.19
CA GLU A 160 15.39 -24.73 1.10
C GLU A 160 16.81 -24.39 0.62
N ALA A 161 17.12 -23.10 0.46
CA ALA A 161 18.46 -22.65 0.12
C ALA A 161 19.48 -23.02 1.21
N PHE A 162 19.11 -22.88 2.48
CA PHE A 162 19.97 -23.24 3.62
C PHE A 162 20.21 -24.76 3.69
N LYS A 163 19.19 -25.58 3.44
CA LYS A 163 19.32 -27.04 3.34
C LYS A 163 20.22 -27.46 2.19
N LYS A 164 20.10 -26.84 1.01
CA LYS A 164 21.01 -27.07 -0.13
C LYS A 164 22.46 -26.71 0.23
N TYR A 165 22.69 -25.56 0.87
CA TYR A 165 24.03 -25.16 1.33
C TYR A 165 24.63 -26.13 2.35
N GLN A 166 23.83 -26.64 3.30
CA GLN A 166 24.30 -27.66 4.25
C GLN A 166 24.60 -29.01 3.56
N ALA A 167 23.78 -29.43 2.61
CA ALA A 167 24.00 -30.68 1.86
C ALA A 167 25.28 -30.62 1.02
N SER A 168 25.55 -29.49 0.34
CA SER A 168 26.77 -29.29 -0.44
C SER A 168 28.05 -29.18 0.41
N ARG A 169 27.95 -28.91 1.72
CA ARG A 169 29.12 -28.91 2.63
C ARG A 169 29.37 -30.26 3.31
N ARG A 170 28.40 -31.19 3.29
CA ARG A 170 28.52 -32.53 3.88
C ARG A 170 28.84 -33.62 2.85
N ALA A 171 28.75 -33.31 1.56
CA ALA A 171 29.21 -34.14 0.45
C ALA A 171 30.68 -33.83 0.15
#